data_AF-A0A162A5S8-F1
#
_entry.id   AF-A0A162A5S8-F1
#
_cell.length_a   1.000
_cell.length_b   1.000
_cell.length_c   1.000
_cell.angle_alpha   90.00
_cell.angle_beta   90.00
_cell.angle_gamma   90.00
#
_symmetry.space_group_name_H-M   'P 1'
#
loop_
_entity.id
_entity.type
_entity.pdbx_description
1 polymer ?
#
loop_
_entity_poly.entity_id
_entity_poly.type
_entity_poly.pdbx_seq_one_letter_code
_entity_poly.pdbx_strand_id
1 'polypeptide(L)'
;MKRVNETVVLQSITVNSIIDQILMLWKFIKPPLVVPLLRLMVIICLVMSVMLFVERVYMGIVKLFIMLLRRKPEKNYKWEAMQAEDLELGSSAYPMVLVQIPMYNEKEVYQLSIGAACGLSWPSDRIIVQVLDDSTDLAIKDMVEVECAKWANKGVNIKYEIRDNRNGYKAGALKEGLKHSYVSQCDFVAIFDADFQPEPDFLMRTVPFFVHNHDIGLVQARWKFANADECLMTRMQEMSLNYHFSVEQEVGSQTCAFFGFNGTAGVWRLKTLNEAGGWKDRTTVEDMDLAVRASLKGWKFVFVRDIEVISELPSTFKAFRYQQHRWSCGPSNLFKKMAFEIATSKKVTLWKRLYVLYSFFLVRKVVAHIVTFAFYCVVLPLTVLVPEVEVPLWGVVYIPSVITILNAIETPRSLHLVVFWVVFENVMAMHRTKATIIGLLEIGRVNEWVVTEKLGDALKPKASNTVPLLSSAPVKKSGWTIWERLNGLEMIAGVFLLFCGSYDFFYGKNYFFIYILLQAIAFFVVGLGYVGTFVPK
;
A
#
# COMPACT_ATOMS: atom_id res chain seq x y z
N MET A 1 -43.63 47.95 19.06
CA MET A 1 -43.13 46.92 20.01
C MET A 1 -44.09 45.71 20.18
N LYS A 2 -45.41 45.87 20.37
CA LYS A 2 -46.33 44.71 20.54
C LYS A 2 -46.37 43.70 19.36
N ARG A 3 -46.41 44.16 18.10
CA ARG A 3 -46.44 43.27 16.92
C ARG A 3 -45.17 42.44 16.69
N VAL A 4 -44.01 42.87 17.22
CA VAL A 4 -42.75 42.12 17.04
C VAL A 4 -42.68 40.95 18.03
N ASN A 5 -43.25 41.11 19.23
CA ASN A 5 -43.30 40.03 20.23
C ASN A 5 -44.27 38.90 19.84
N GLU A 6 -45.40 39.22 19.21
CA GLU A 6 -46.36 38.19 18.76
C GLU A 6 -45.77 37.30 17.67
N THR A 7 -45.06 37.86 16.69
CA THR A 7 -44.42 37.07 15.63
C THR A 7 -43.33 36.15 16.15
N VAL A 8 -42.51 36.62 17.10
CA VAL A 8 -41.45 35.83 17.74
C VAL A 8 -42.03 34.69 18.59
N VAL A 9 -43.15 34.94 19.28
CA VAL A 9 -43.87 33.92 20.07
C VAL A 9 -44.54 32.88 19.16
N LEU A 10 -45.14 33.29 18.04
CA LEU A 10 -45.70 32.35 17.06
C LEU A 10 -44.62 31.51 16.39
N GLN A 11 -43.47 32.09 16.04
CA GLN A 11 -42.33 31.36 15.49
C GLN A 11 -41.77 30.34 16.48
N SER A 12 -41.63 30.71 17.76
CA SER A 12 -41.14 29.80 18.79
C SER A 12 -42.12 28.65 19.09
N ILE A 13 -43.43 28.91 19.12
CA ILE A 13 -44.47 27.89 19.28
C ILE A 13 -44.46 26.92 18.09
N THR A 14 -44.31 27.43 16.87
CA THR A 14 -44.29 26.60 15.66
C THR A 14 -43.04 25.73 15.58
N VAL A 15 -41.87 26.26 15.96
CA VAL A 15 -40.60 25.51 16.02
C VAL A 15 -40.67 24.42 17.10
N ASN A 16 -41.21 24.72 18.28
CA ASN A 16 -41.39 23.74 19.34
C ASN A 16 -42.35 22.60 18.92
N SER A 17 -43.45 22.94 18.24
CA SER A 17 -44.41 21.95 17.69
C SER A 17 -43.76 21.01 16.67
N ILE A 18 -42.91 21.52 15.78
CA ILE A 18 -42.16 20.70 14.80
C ILE A 18 -41.15 19.79 15.52
N ILE A 19 -40.45 20.30 16.52
CA ILE A 19 -39.49 19.52 17.33
C ILE A 19 -40.21 18.37 18.05
N ASP A 20 -41.37 18.64 18.65
CA ASP A 20 -42.17 17.63 19.34
C ASP A 20 -42.69 16.55 18.39
N GLN A 21 -43.10 16.93 17.17
CA GLN A 21 -43.48 15.97 16.12
C GLN A 21 -42.29 15.10 15.68
N ILE A 22 -41.10 15.69 15.52
CA ILE A 22 -39.88 14.94 15.18
C ILE A 22 -39.50 13.99 16.32
N LEU A 23 -39.59 14.43 17.57
CA LEU A 23 -39.30 13.59 18.74
C LEU A 23 -40.30 12.44 18.89
N MET A 24 -41.59 12.68 18.61
CA MET A 24 -42.61 11.63 18.56
C MET A 24 -42.32 10.63 17.46
N LEU A 25 -42.07 11.09 16.23
CA LEU A 25 -41.72 10.24 15.10
C LEU A 25 -40.45 9.40 15.39
N TRP A 26 -39.44 10.02 16.00
CA TRP A 26 -38.23 9.33 16.45
C TRP A 26 -38.53 8.25 17.48
N LYS A 27 -39.39 8.52 18.48
CA LYS A 27 -39.82 7.51 19.47
C LYS A 27 -40.58 6.33 18.83
N PHE A 28 -41.32 6.57 17.74
CA PHE A 28 -42.03 5.51 17.02
C PHE A 28 -41.11 4.71 16.07
N ILE A 29 -40.19 5.36 15.35
CA ILE A 29 -39.30 4.71 14.37
C ILE A 29 -38.11 4.03 15.04
N LYS A 30 -37.57 4.62 16.12
CA LYS A 30 -36.32 4.18 16.73
C LYS A 30 -36.38 2.73 17.24
N PRO A 31 -37.36 2.30 18.06
CA PRO A 31 -37.40 0.94 18.59
C PRO A 31 -37.58 -0.16 17.51
N PRO A 32 -38.51 -0.06 16.55
CA PRO A 32 -38.74 -1.14 15.58
C PRO A 32 -37.74 -1.16 14.41
N LEU A 33 -37.07 -0.05 14.10
CA LEU A 33 -36.20 0.05 12.91
C LEU A 33 -34.75 0.38 13.25
N VAL A 34 -34.49 1.50 13.94
CA VAL A 34 -33.12 1.99 14.14
C VAL A 34 -32.33 1.08 15.07
N VAL A 35 -32.91 0.71 16.22
CA VAL A 35 -32.27 -0.17 17.22
C VAL A 35 -31.88 -1.53 16.63
N PRO A 36 -32.79 -2.31 16.00
CA PRO A 36 -32.42 -3.61 15.44
C PRO A 36 -31.42 -3.51 14.29
N LEU A 37 -31.55 -2.50 13.42
CA LEU A 37 -30.59 -2.28 12.33
C LEU A 37 -29.20 -1.97 12.87
N LEU A 38 -29.09 -1.08 13.86
CA LEU A 38 -27.81 -0.72 14.46
C LEU A 38 -27.20 -1.90 15.23
N ARG A 39 -28.01 -2.69 15.95
CA ARG A 39 -27.55 -3.95 16.57
C ARG A 39 -26.98 -4.91 15.54
N LEU A 40 -27.65 -5.09 14.41
CA LEU A 40 -27.16 -5.93 13.32
C LEU A 40 -25.82 -5.41 12.77
N MET A 41 -25.69 -4.09 12.55
CA MET A 41 -24.44 -3.48 12.10
C MET A 41 -23.31 -3.66 13.11
N VAL A 42 -23.58 -3.54 14.41
CA VAL A 42 -22.62 -3.83 15.48
C VAL A 42 -22.18 -5.29 15.41
N ILE A 43 -23.10 -6.25 15.31
CA ILE A 43 -22.77 -7.68 15.21
C ILE A 43 -21.88 -7.95 13.98
N ILE A 44 -22.24 -7.42 12.82
CA ILE A 44 -21.45 -7.56 11.59
C ILE A 44 -20.03 -6.99 11.78
N CYS A 45 -19.91 -5.80 12.38
CA CYS A 45 -18.61 -5.18 12.67
C CYS A 45 -17.78 -5.96 13.68
N LEU A 46 -18.41 -6.55 14.70
CA LEU A 46 -17.75 -7.38 15.70
C LEU A 46 -17.23 -8.69 15.08
N VAL A 47 -18.03 -9.35 14.24
CA VAL A 47 -17.59 -10.55 13.51
C VAL A 47 -16.38 -10.22 12.62
N MET A 48 -16.44 -9.14 11.84
CA MET A 48 -15.33 -8.68 11.03
C MET A 48 -14.08 -8.32 11.87
N SER A 49 -14.27 -7.69 13.04
CA SER A 49 -13.20 -7.38 13.97
C SER A 49 -12.55 -8.64 14.53
N VAL A 50 -13.33 -9.66 14.87
CA VAL A 50 -12.81 -10.97 15.32
C VAL A 50 -12.05 -11.68 14.20
N MET A 51 -12.56 -11.66 12.97
CA MET A 51 -11.85 -12.23 11.81
C MET A 51 -10.47 -11.58 11.64
N LEU A 52 -10.41 -10.24 11.67
CA LEU A 52 -9.16 -9.49 11.58
C LEU A 52 -8.24 -9.78 12.77
N PHE A 53 -8.78 -9.84 13.99
CA PHE A 53 -8.03 -10.14 15.20
C PHE A 53 -7.37 -11.51 15.14
N VAL A 54 -8.12 -12.56 14.81
CA VAL A 54 -7.61 -13.93 14.69
C VAL A 54 -6.47 -14.00 13.67
N GLU A 55 -6.64 -13.34 12.53
CA GLU A 55 -5.61 -13.26 11.48
C GLU A 55 -4.33 -12.57 11.98
N ARG A 56 -4.45 -11.45 12.70
CA ARG A 56 -3.31 -10.69 13.25
C ARG A 56 -2.58 -11.48 14.33
N VAL A 57 -3.32 -12.11 15.24
CA VAL A 57 -2.75 -12.96 16.29
C VAL A 57 -2.06 -14.18 15.69
N TYR A 58 -2.68 -14.85 14.72
CA TYR A 58 -2.06 -15.96 14.00
C TYR A 58 -0.73 -15.55 13.36
N MET A 59 -0.71 -14.44 12.61
CA MET A 59 0.52 -13.95 11.99
C MET A 59 1.59 -13.59 13.03
N GLY A 60 1.22 -12.94 14.14
CA GLY A 60 2.13 -12.63 15.23
C GLY A 60 2.74 -13.88 15.88
N ILE A 61 1.93 -14.91 16.12
CA ILE A 61 2.38 -16.20 16.65
C ILE A 61 3.34 -16.88 15.68
N VAL A 62 3.00 -16.96 14.39
CA VAL A 62 3.87 -17.59 13.38
C VAL A 62 5.20 -16.85 13.27
N LYS A 63 5.17 -15.51 13.27
CA LYS A 63 6.38 -14.70 13.29
C LYS A 63 7.25 -15.00 14.51
N LEU A 64 6.65 -15.06 15.70
CA LEU A 64 7.37 -15.41 16.91
C LEU A 64 8.05 -16.78 16.78
N PHE A 65 7.35 -17.78 16.23
CA PHE A 65 7.96 -19.09 15.95
C PHE A 65 9.10 -19.03 14.93
N ILE A 66 8.97 -18.24 13.86
CA ILE A 66 10.05 -18.03 12.88
C ILE A 66 11.30 -17.47 13.57
N MET A 67 11.11 -16.48 14.44
CA MET A 67 12.19 -15.86 15.21
C MET A 67 12.84 -16.83 16.20
N LEU A 68 12.03 -17.53 17.01
CA LEU A 68 12.51 -18.48 18.03
C LEU A 68 13.26 -19.66 17.41
N LEU A 69 12.74 -20.20 16.29
CA LEU A 69 13.36 -21.32 15.58
C LEU A 69 14.47 -20.88 14.62
N ARG A 70 14.78 -19.58 14.54
CA ARG A 70 15.76 -18.99 13.61
C ARG A 70 15.59 -19.49 12.18
N ARG A 71 14.33 -19.64 11.74
CA ARG A 71 13.97 -20.10 10.40
C ARG A 71 14.28 -18.99 9.40
N LYS A 72 15.46 -19.07 8.81
CA LYS A 72 15.93 -18.18 7.77
C LYS A 72 15.55 -18.74 6.39
N PRO A 73 15.03 -17.93 5.45
CA PRO A 73 14.81 -18.36 4.07
C PRO A 73 16.02 -19.07 3.48
N GLU A 74 17.23 -18.57 3.78
CA GLU A 74 18.50 -19.13 3.33
C GLU A 74 18.67 -20.60 3.74
N LYS A 75 18.29 -20.94 4.98
CA LYS A 75 18.36 -22.33 5.46
C LYS A 75 17.27 -23.20 4.87
N ASN A 76 16.04 -22.68 4.77
CA ASN A 76 14.88 -23.45 4.31
C ASN A 76 14.95 -23.78 2.82
N TYR A 77 15.59 -22.91 2.03
CA TYR A 77 15.72 -23.07 0.59
C TYR A 77 17.13 -23.43 0.13
N LYS A 78 18.01 -23.83 1.06
CA LYS A 78 19.41 -24.22 0.77
C LYS A 78 20.12 -23.18 -0.09
N TRP A 79 20.02 -21.92 0.32
CA TRP A 79 20.76 -20.85 -0.30
C TRP A 79 22.25 -21.08 -0.05
N GLU A 80 23.02 -21.05 -1.14
CA GLU A 80 24.47 -21.06 -1.12
C GLU A 80 24.94 -20.01 -2.11
N ALA A 81 25.98 -19.26 -1.74
CA ALA A 81 26.53 -18.24 -2.62
C ALA A 81 26.96 -18.85 -3.97
N MET A 82 26.80 -18.08 -5.06
CA MET A 82 27.36 -18.48 -6.35
C MET A 82 28.88 -18.62 -6.19
N GLN A 83 29.42 -19.80 -6.48
CA GLN A 83 30.86 -20.02 -6.45
C GLN A 83 31.46 -19.33 -7.66
N ALA A 84 32.25 -18.28 -7.42
CA ALA A 84 33.05 -17.62 -8.46
C ALA A 84 34.31 -18.42 -8.86
N GLU A 85 34.55 -19.56 -8.19
CA GLU A 85 35.82 -20.28 -8.16
C GLU A 85 35.85 -21.53 -9.05
N ASP A 86 34.75 -21.86 -9.74
CA ASP A 86 34.84 -22.83 -10.84
C ASP A 86 35.58 -22.16 -12.00
N LEU A 87 36.91 -22.28 -11.95
CA LEU A 87 37.86 -21.73 -12.92
C LEU A 87 37.56 -22.21 -14.34
N GLU A 88 36.88 -23.34 -14.52
CA GLU A 88 36.52 -23.88 -15.84
C GLU A 88 35.31 -23.17 -16.44
N LEU A 89 34.34 -22.75 -15.61
CA LEU A 89 33.10 -22.10 -16.08
C LEU A 89 33.19 -20.56 -16.10
N GLY A 90 33.97 -19.95 -15.20
CA GLY A 90 34.12 -18.49 -15.12
C GLY A 90 32.78 -17.75 -15.00
N SER A 91 32.53 -16.74 -15.84
CA SER A 91 31.25 -16.02 -15.88
C SER A 91 30.08 -16.91 -16.31
N SER A 92 30.33 -18.05 -16.97
CA SER A 92 29.27 -18.94 -17.45
C SER A 92 28.57 -19.74 -16.36
N ALA A 93 29.12 -19.77 -15.15
CA ALA A 93 28.42 -20.28 -13.98
C ALA A 93 27.23 -19.39 -13.58
N TYR A 94 27.21 -18.12 -14.00
CA TYR A 94 26.17 -17.17 -13.64
C TYR A 94 25.04 -17.18 -14.67
N PRO A 95 23.77 -17.31 -14.24
CA PRO A 95 22.63 -17.23 -15.14
C PRO A 95 22.49 -15.82 -15.72
N MET A 96 21.86 -15.74 -16.89
CA MET A 96 21.60 -14.46 -17.55
C MET A 96 20.45 -13.73 -16.84
N VAL A 97 20.67 -12.48 -16.41
CA VAL A 97 19.69 -11.67 -15.69
C VAL A 97 19.31 -10.43 -16.49
N LEU A 98 18.02 -10.25 -16.74
CA LEU A 98 17.44 -8.99 -17.20
C LEU A 98 17.10 -8.10 -16.00
N VAL A 99 17.41 -6.80 -16.06
CA VAL A 99 17.00 -5.81 -15.06
C VAL A 99 16.10 -4.80 -15.75
N GLN A 100 14.81 -4.79 -15.43
CA GLN A 100 13.82 -3.88 -16.02
C GLN A 100 13.56 -2.68 -15.12
N ILE A 101 13.60 -1.48 -15.72
CA ILE A 101 13.31 -0.21 -15.07
C ILE A 101 12.22 0.53 -15.87
N PRO A 102 10.93 0.37 -15.55
CA PRO A 102 9.87 1.16 -16.17
C PRO A 102 9.90 2.60 -15.67
N MET A 103 9.84 3.56 -16.61
CA MET A 103 9.88 5.00 -16.33
C MET A 103 8.70 5.74 -16.96
N TYR A 104 8.22 6.79 -16.29
CA TYR A 104 7.20 7.69 -16.83
C TYR A 104 7.31 9.09 -16.22
N ASN A 105 7.92 10.03 -16.95
CA ASN A 105 8.13 11.41 -16.55
C ASN A 105 8.86 11.56 -15.20
N GLU A 106 9.79 10.65 -14.89
CA GLU A 106 10.48 10.53 -13.59
C GLU A 106 11.77 11.39 -13.57
N LYS A 107 11.62 12.70 -13.68
CA LYS A 107 12.74 13.65 -13.83
C LYS A 107 13.69 13.66 -12.63
N GLU A 108 13.17 13.48 -11.42
CA GLU A 108 13.91 13.65 -10.18
C GLU A 108 14.75 12.43 -9.83
N VAL A 109 14.37 11.23 -10.30
CA VAL A 109 14.93 9.95 -9.82
C VAL A 109 15.61 9.11 -10.91
N TYR A 110 15.47 9.45 -12.19
CA TYR A 110 15.97 8.61 -13.30
C TYR A 110 17.49 8.30 -13.19
N GLN A 111 18.32 9.29 -12.85
CA GLN A 111 19.77 9.10 -12.76
C GLN A 111 20.16 8.12 -11.65
N LEU A 112 19.52 8.24 -10.48
CA LEU A 112 19.77 7.36 -9.34
C LEU A 112 19.34 5.93 -9.65
N SER A 113 18.15 5.75 -10.24
CA SER A 113 17.63 4.42 -10.53
C SER A 113 18.43 3.70 -11.61
N ILE A 114 18.74 4.38 -12.73
CA ILE A 114 19.61 3.82 -13.77
C ILE A 114 20.99 3.53 -13.21
N GLY A 115 21.56 4.47 -12.44
CA GLY A 115 22.87 4.30 -11.82
C GLY A 115 22.93 3.11 -10.86
N ALA A 116 21.93 2.94 -10.01
CA ALA A 116 21.86 1.82 -9.06
C ALA A 116 21.70 0.47 -9.79
N ALA A 117 20.87 0.39 -10.83
CA ALA A 117 20.71 -0.81 -11.62
C ALA A 117 21.97 -1.17 -12.43
N CYS A 118 22.64 -0.17 -13.04
CA CYS A 118 23.91 -0.37 -13.73
C CYS A 118 25.08 -0.65 -12.78
N GLY A 119 24.95 -0.31 -11.50
CA GLY A 119 25.93 -0.57 -10.44
C GLY A 119 25.81 -1.94 -9.77
N LEU A 120 24.87 -2.78 -10.20
CA LEU A 120 24.71 -4.14 -9.67
C LEU A 120 25.96 -4.99 -9.94
N SER A 121 26.45 -5.64 -8.90
CA SER A 121 27.58 -6.57 -8.96
C SER A 121 27.13 -7.91 -9.55
N TRP A 122 27.30 -8.06 -10.85
CA TRP A 122 27.07 -9.27 -11.62
C TRP A 122 28.03 -9.30 -12.82
N PRO A 123 28.41 -10.47 -13.37
CA PRO A 123 29.26 -10.49 -14.56
C PRO A 123 28.62 -9.68 -15.71
N SER A 124 29.41 -8.80 -16.33
CA SER A 124 28.91 -7.81 -17.30
C SER A 124 28.35 -8.44 -18.58
N ASP A 125 28.83 -9.63 -18.94
CA ASP A 125 28.33 -10.48 -20.02
C ASP A 125 27.07 -11.27 -19.63
N ARG A 126 26.71 -11.30 -18.34
CA ARG A 126 25.56 -12.03 -17.77
C ARG A 126 24.43 -11.15 -17.26
N ILE A 127 24.50 -9.83 -17.47
CA ILE A 127 23.47 -8.87 -17.09
C ILE A 127 23.05 -8.00 -18.28
N ILE A 128 21.76 -7.72 -18.37
CA ILE A 128 21.19 -6.77 -19.34
C ILE A 128 20.31 -5.81 -18.58
N VAL A 129 20.61 -4.51 -18.63
CA VAL A 129 19.75 -3.47 -18.06
C VAL A 129 18.81 -2.97 -19.17
N GLN A 130 17.50 -2.98 -18.92
CA GLN A 130 16.48 -2.54 -19.86
C GLN A 130 15.67 -1.42 -19.23
N VAL A 131 15.85 -0.20 -19.74
CA VAL A 131 15.06 0.97 -19.38
C VAL A 131 13.87 1.05 -20.33
N LEU A 132 12.67 1.00 -19.77
CA LEU A 132 11.41 1.03 -20.52
C LEU A 132 10.76 2.39 -20.32
N ASP A 133 10.96 3.32 -21.25
CA ASP A 133 10.53 4.70 -21.09
C ASP A 133 9.20 4.99 -21.81
N ASP A 134 8.15 5.18 -21.01
CA ASP A 134 6.81 5.57 -21.43
C ASP A 134 6.58 7.09 -21.35
N SER A 135 7.62 7.88 -21.06
CA SER A 135 7.52 9.33 -20.85
C SER A 135 6.90 10.05 -22.04
N THR A 136 6.02 11.01 -21.73
CA THR A 136 5.36 11.86 -22.72
C THR A 136 6.04 13.22 -22.85
N ASP A 137 6.81 13.62 -21.84
CA ASP A 137 7.63 14.83 -21.89
C ASP A 137 8.92 14.54 -22.66
N LEU A 138 9.08 15.22 -23.81
CA LEU A 138 10.25 15.05 -24.69
C LEU A 138 11.56 15.42 -23.99
N ALA A 139 11.56 16.45 -23.13
CA ALA A 139 12.78 16.85 -22.44
C ALA A 139 13.21 15.79 -21.43
N ILE A 140 12.27 15.13 -20.75
CA ILE A 140 12.57 14.02 -19.83
C ILE A 140 13.07 12.81 -20.60
N LYS A 141 12.43 12.49 -21.73
CA LYS A 141 12.82 11.40 -22.61
C LYS A 141 14.27 11.55 -23.09
N ASP A 142 14.64 12.75 -23.55
CA ASP A 142 16.01 13.06 -23.97
C ASP A 142 17.02 12.91 -22.81
N MET A 143 16.65 13.33 -21.60
CA MET A 143 17.51 13.17 -20.41
C MET A 143 17.75 11.70 -20.07
N VAL A 144 16.72 10.86 -20.13
CA VAL A 144 16.83 9.41 -19.85
C VAL A 144 17.68 8.72 -20.91
N GLU A 145 17.48 9.04 -22.18
CA GLU A 145 18.26 8.50 -23.30
C GLU A 145 19.75 8.84 -23.17
N VAL A 146 20.07 10.11 -22.85
CA VAL A 146 21.45 10.57 -22.64
C VAL A 146 22.12 9.82 -21.48
N GLU A 147 21.43 9.61 -20.36
CA GLU A 147 21.99 8.84 -19.23
C GLU A 147 22.20 7.37 -19.62
N CYS A 148 21.29 6.77 -20.38
CA CYS A 148 21.46 5.41 -20.90
C CYS A 148 22.69 5.31 -21.82
N ALA A 149 22.85 6.25 -22.75
CA ALA A 149 24.00 6.30 -23.65
C ALA A 149 25.34 6.46 -22.89
N LYS A 150 25.34 7.25 -21.82
CA LYS A 150 26.51 7.42 -20.94
C LYS A 150 26.90 6.12 -20.25
N TRP A 151 25.95 5.30 -19.79
CA TRP A 151 26.25 3.98 -19.23
C TRP A 151 26.68 2.95 -20.28
N ALA A 152 26.08 3.00 -21.47
CA ALA A 152 26.51 2.18 -22.60
C ALA A 152 27.97 2.47 -22.98
N ASN A 153 28.37 3.74 -23.02
CA ASN A 153 29.75 4.17 -23.28
C ASN A 153 30.75 3.71 -22.21
N LYS A 154 30.29 3.38 -20.99
CA LYS A 154 31.11 2.77 -19.94
C LYS A 154 31.21 1.25 -20.06
N GLY A 155 30.62 0.64 -21.10
CA GLY A 155 30.64 -0.80 -21.34
C GLY A 155 29.53 -1.57 -20.63
N VAL A 156 28.53 -0.90 -20.04
CA VAL A 156 27.37 -1.58 -19.46
C VAL A 156 26.42 -2.00 -20.58
N ASN A 157 25.93 -3.24 -20.53
CA ASN A 157 24.92 -3.73 -21.47
C ASN A 157 23.52 -3.19 -21.12
N ILE A 158 23.30 -1.92 -21.44
CA ILE A 158 22.03 -1.21 -21.24
C ILE A 158 21.27 -1.08 -22.57
N LYS A 159 19.95 -1.24 -22.50
CA LYS A 159 18.99 -1.08 -23.60
C LYS A 159 17.96 -0.04 -23.20
N TYR A 160 17.82 0.99 -24.04
CA TYR A 160 16.81 2.00 -23.89
C TYR A 160 15.69 1.70 -24.89
N GLU A 161 14.51 1.38 -24.39
CA GLU A 161 13.38 0.95 -25.20
C GLU A 161 12.19 1.87 -24.97
N ILE A 162 11.55 2.25 -26.07
CA ILE A 162 10.39 3.13 -26.09
C ILE A 162 9.26 2.43 -26.87
N ARG A 163 8.02 2.83 -26.60
CA ARG A 163 6.85 2.34 -27.36
C ARG A 163 5.92 3.49 -27.76
N ASP A 164 5.19 3.29 -28.84
CA ASP A 164 4.34 4.32 -29.45
C ASP A 164 2.98 4.51 -28.74
N ASN A 165 2.64 3.65 -27.78
CA ASN A 165 1.37 3.69 -27.06
C ASN A 165 1.57 3.37 -25.59
N ARG A 166 0.70 3.91 -24.72
CA ARG A 166 0.73 3.67 -23.27
C ARG A 166 -0.33 2.68 -22.80
N ASN A 167 -0.78 1.78 -23.69
CA ASN A 167 -1.82 0.82 -23.34
C ASN A 167 -1.32 -0.11 -22.22
N GLY A 168 -2.13 -0.30 -21.18
CA GLY A 168 -1.78 -1.12 -20.02
C GLY A 168 -0.71 -0.53 -19.10
N TYR A 169 -0.33 0.74 -19.27
CA TYR A 169 0.63 1.46 -18.41
C TYR A 169 1.90 0.64 -18.14
N LYS A 170 2.36 0.54 -16.89
CA LYS A 170 3.54 -0.24 -16.46
C LYS A 170 3.47 -1.70 -16.91
N ALA A 171 2.31 -2.35 -16.79
CA ALA A 171 2.13 -3.74 -17.21
C ALA A 171 2.38 -3.92 -18.72
N GLY A 172 1.90 -2.96 -19.51
CA GLY A 172 2.12 -2.93 -20.96
C GLY A 172 3.58 -2.71 -21.31
N ALA A 173 4.25 -1.76 -20.64
CA ALA A 173 5.68 -1.50 -20.85
C ALA A 173 6.53 -2.75 -20.56
N LEU A 174 6.34 -3.37 -19.37
CA LEU A 174 7.03 -4.60 -18.99
C LEU A 174 6.76 -5.75 -19.98
N LYS A 175 5.52 -5.87 -20.48
CA LYS A 175 5.13 -6.89 -21.45
C LYS A 175 5.83 -6.70 -22.81
N GLU A 176 5.86 -5.49 -23.35
CA GLU A 176 6.57 -5.20 -24.59
C GLU A 176 8.07 -5.39 -24.42
N GLY A 177 8.63 -4.95 -23.29
CA GLY A 177 10.04 -5.16 -22.94
C GLY A 177 10.47 -6.62 -22.97
N LEU A 178 9.61 -7.54 -22.52
CA LEU A 178 9.89 -8.98 -22.54
C LEU A 178 9.88 -9.62 -23.94
N LYS A 179 9.41 -8.93 -24.99
CA LYS A 179 9.37 -9.46 -26.36
C LYS A 179 10.66 -9.26 -27.14
N HIS A 180 11.58 -8.42 -26.67
CA HIS A 180 12.82 -8.17 -27.37
C HIS A 180 13.67 -9.45 -27.47
N SER A 181 14.32 -9.65 -28.61
CA SER A 181 15.04 -10.90 -28.92
C SER A 181 16.12 -11.24 -27.89
N TYR A 182 16.81 -10.23 -27.36
CA TYR A 182 17.84 -10.41 -26.32
C TYR A 182 17.28 -10.84 -24.95
N VAL A 183 15.97 -10.85 -24.74
CA VAL A 183 15.36 -11.37 -23.50
C VAL A 183 15.30 -12.90 -23.54
N SER A 184 15.30 -13.52 -24.73
CA SER A 184 15.24 -14.98 -24.88
C SER A 184 16.44 -15.73 -24.30
N GLN A 185 17.58 -15.06 -24.14
CA GLN A 185 18.77 -15.59 -23.49
C GLN A 185 18.74 -15.45 -21.95
N CYS A 186 17.78 -14.72 -21.38
CA CYS A 186 17.72 -14.49 -19.94
C CYS A 186 16.98 -15.61 -19.21
N ASP A 187 17.45 -15.95 -18.01
CA ASP A 187 16.82 -16.91 -17.10
C ASP A 187 15.91 -16.22 -16.08
N PHE A 188 16.32 -15.03 -15.66
CA PHE A 188 15.68 -14.25 -14.60
C PHE A 188 15.44 -12.80 -15.04
N VAL A 189 14.43 -12.17 -14.42
CA VAL A 189 14.18 -10.74 -14.56
C VAL A 189 14.00 -10.08 -13.19
N ALA A 190 14.85 -9.11 -12.88
CA ALA A 190 14.70 -8.21 -11.75
C ALA A 190 13.93 -6.96 -12.18
N ILE A 191 13.03 -6.47 -11.33
CA ILE A 191 12.18 -5.33 -11.65
C ILE A 191 12.36 -4.26 -10.58
N PHE A 192 12.69 -3.04 -11.00
CA PHE A 192 12.83 -1.88 -10.13
C PHE A 192 12.04 -0.70 -10.67
N ASP A 193 11.14 -0.15 -9.87
CA ASP A 193 10.51 1.14 -10.17
C ASP A 193 11.57 2.26 -10.17
N ALA A 194 11.25 3.36 -10.86
CA ALA A 194 12.19 4.46 -11.08
C ALA A 194 12.66 5.18 -9.79
N ASP A 195 12.01 4.96 -8.65
CA ASP A 195 12.44 5.48 -7.33
C ASP A 195 13.22 4.45 -6.49
N PHE A 196 13.46 3.25 -7.02
CA PHE A 196 14.14 2.17 -6.30
C PHE A 196 15.63 2.14 -6.58
N GLN A 197 16.40 1.96 -5.51
CA GLN A 197 17.86 1.90 -5.54
C GLN A 197 18.31 0.60 -4.87
N PRO A 198 18.55 -0.47 -5.66
CA PRO A 198 19.13 -1.69 -5.13
C PRO A 198 20.60 -1.49 -4.75
N GLU A 199 21.03 -2.17 -3.67
CA GLU A 199 22.45 -2.27 -3.33
C GLU A 199 23.20 -3.12 -4.36
N PRO A 200 24.51 -2.89 -4.57
CA PRO A 200 25.30 -3.62 -5.57
C PRO A 200 25.22 -5.15 -5.42
N ASP A 201 25.10 -5.67 -4.21
CA ASP A 201 25.06 -7.11 -3.92
C ASP A 201 23.66 -7.75 -4.12
N PHE A 202 22.65 -6.99 -4.56
CA PHE A 202 21.27 -7.45 -4.64
C PHE A 202 21.10 -8.76 -5.44
N LEU A 203 21.70 -8.85 -6.64
CA LEU A 203 21.60 -10.06 -7.47
C LEU A 203 22.36 -11.24 -6.85
N MET A 204 23.55 -10.98 -6.30
CA MET A 204 24.36 -11.99 -5.60
C MET A 204 23.62 -12.61 -4.40
N ARG A 205 22.70 -11.86 -3.78
CA ARG A 205 21.93 -12.35 -2.62
C ARG A 205 20.57 -12.94 -3.01
N THR A 206 19.99 -12.54 -4.13
CA THR A 206 18.64 -12.99 -4.56
C THR A 206 18.68 -14.16 -5.55
N VAL A 207 19.55 -14.12 -6.55
CA VAL A 207 19.63 -15.15 -7.61
C VAL A 207 19.96 -16.56 -7.09
N PRO A 208 20.83 -16.76 -6.08
CA PRO A 208 21.19 -18.11 -5.67
C PRO A 208 20.02 -18.93 -5.12
N PHE A 209 18.96 -18.30 -4.60
CA PHE A 209 17.74 -19.00 -4.21
C PHE A 209 17.15 -19.82 -5.37
N PHE A 210 17.21 -19.30 -6.60
CA PHE A 210 16.67 -19.97 -7.77
C PHE A 210 17.55 -21.08 -8.32
N VAL A 211 18.86 -20.94 -8.19
CA VAL A 211 19.84 -21.89 -8.73
C VAL A 211 19.72 -23.22 -7.98
N HIS A 212 19.63 -23.15 -6.66
CA HIS A 212 19.52 -24.34 -5.80
C HIS A 212 18.09 -24.87 -5.65
N ASN A 213 17.09 -24.17 -6.20
CA ASN A 213 15.69 -24.56 -6.10
C ASN A 213 14.85 -24.17 -7.33
N HIS A 214 14.53 -25.15 -8.16
CA HIS A 214 13.75 -24.97 -9.39
C HIS A 214 12.26 -24.67 -9.16
N ASP A 215 11.71 -24.88 -7.95
CA ASP A 215 10.30 -24.58 -7.65
C ASP A 215 10.06 -23.10 -7.33
N ILE A 216 11.13 -22.33 -7.06
CA ILE A 216 11.02 -20.92 -6.74
C ILE A 216 10.78 -20.13 -8.03
N GLY A 217 9.69 -19.36 -8.01
CA GLY A 217 9.30 -18.49 -9.11
C GLY A 217 9.54 -17.01 -8.86
N LEU A 218 9.57 -16.58 -7.59
CA LEU A 218 9.77 -15.20 -7.17
C LEU A 218 10.61 -15.13 -5.88
N VAL A 219 11.58 -14.22 -5.87
CA VAL A 219 12.29 -13.77 -4.67
C VAL A 219 12.03 -12.27 -4.52
N GLN A 220 11.49 -11.86 -3.38
CA GLN A 220 11.15 -10.47 -3.06
C GLN A 220 12.03 -9.95 -1.93
N ALA A 221 12.64 -8.80 -2.14
CA ALA A 221 13.36 -8.06 -1.10
C ALA A 221 12.43 -7.08 -0.36
N ARG A 222 12.85 -6.66 0.82
CA ARG A 222 12.15 -5.69 1.66
C ARG A 222 12.39 -4.27 1.14
N TRP A 223 11.39 -3.41 1.29
CA TRP A 223 11.53 -1.98 1.01
C TRP A 223 12.02 -1.22 2.24
N LYS A 224 12.89 -0.24 1.99
CA LYS A 224 13.38 0.70 2.99
C LYS A 224 13.15 2.12 2.50
N PHE A 225 12.63 2.98 3.35
CA PHE A 225 12.17 4.30 2.93
C PHE A 225 13.19 5.38 3.25
N ALA A 226 13.66 6.10 2.23
CA ALA A 226 14.64 7.18 2.39
C ALA A 226 14.05 8.38 3.14
N ASN A 227 12.78 8.70 2.90
CA ASN A 227 12.09 9.89 3.39
C ASN A 227 11.10 9.62 4.54
N ALA A 228 11.25 8.52 5.27
CA ALA A 228 10.39 8.21 6.44
C ALA A 228 10.48 9.28 7.56
N ASP A 229 11.56 10.07 7.56
CA ASP A 229 11.80 11.11 8.56
C ASP A 229 11.42 12.52 8.08
N GLU A 230 10.90 12.63 6.86
CA GLU A 230 10.55 13.91 6.21
C GLU A 230 9.39 14.63 6.91
N CYS A 231 8.33 13.91 7.26
CA CYS A 231 7.21 14.46 8.02
C CYS A 231 6.45 13.39 8.81
N LEU A 232 5.51 13.82 9.66
CA LEU A 232 4.70 12.90 10.45
C LEU A 232 3.90 11.91 9.57
N MET A 233 3.46 12.34 8.38
CA MET A 233 2.71 11.49 7.45
C MET A 233 3.61 10.39 6.86
N THR A 234 4.82 10.70 6.41
CA THR A 234 5.75 9.67 5.89
C THR A 234 6.18 8.72 7.01
N ARG A 235 6.31 9.22 8.26
CA ARG A 235 6.56 8.36 9.42
C ARG A 235 5.41 7.39 9.72
N MET A 236 4.16 7.84 9.61
CA MET A 236 2.97 6.98 9.76
C MET A 236 2.87 5.94 8.65
N GLN A 237 3.21 6.31 7.40
CA GLN A 237 3.27 5.38 6.28
C GLN A 237 4.30 4.27 6.51
N GLU A 238 5.50 4.63 6.99
CA GLU A 238 6.51 3.64 7.39
C GLU A 238 5.97 2.66 8.43
N MET A 239 5.29 3.14 9.48
CA MET A 239 4.72 2.26 10.53
C MET A 239 3.77 1.21 9.92
N SER A 240 2.90 1.63 9.01
CA SER A 240 1.94 0.74 8.33
C SER A 240 2.64 -0.25 7.39
N LEU A 241 3.66 0.19 6.64
CA LEU A 241 4.37 -0.65 5.67
C LEU A 241 5.36 -1.62 6.33
N ASN A 242 5.98 -1.25 7.45
CA ASN A 242 6.88 -2.14 8.18
C ASN A 242 6.17 -3.41 8.66
N TYR A 243 4.92 -3.32 9.12
CA TYR A 243 4.13 -4.50 9.45
C TYR A 243 3.86 -5.37 8.21
N HIS A 244 3.50 -4.74 7.08
CA HIS A 244 3.24 -5.45 5.84
C HIS A 244 4.45 -6.31 5.41
N PHE A 245 5.65 -5.73 5.38
CA PHE A 245 6.87 -6.45 4.97
C PHE A 245 7.37 -7.43 6.04
N SER A 246 7.47 -6.99 7.29
CA SER A 246 8.12 -7.76 8.36
C SER A 246 7.22 -8.83 8.98
N VAL A 247 5.92 -8.84 8.66
CA VAL A 247 4.97 -9.82 9.16
C VAL A 247 4.21 -10.46 8.01
N GLU A 248 3.44 -9.70 7.23
CA GLU A 248 2.51 -10.31 6.26
C GLU A 248 3.25 -11.06 5.14
N GLN A 249 4.34 -10.51 4.60
CA GLN A 249 5.12 -11.17 3.54
C GLN A 249 5.97 -12.31 4.08
N GLU A 250 6.64 -12.11 5.22
CA GLU A 250 7.46 -13.14 5.86
C GLU A 250 6.62 -14.36 6.26
N VAL A 251 5.48 -14.16 6.94
CA VAL A 251 4.57 -15.23 7.33
C VAL A 251 3.96 -15.90 6.10
N GLY A 252 3.54 -15.14 5.08
CA GLY A 252 2.98 -15.69 3.86
C GLY A 252 3.98 -16.55 3.07
N SER A 253 5.23 -16.11 2.99
CA SER A 253 6.32 -16.87 2.37
C SER A 253 6.60 -18.17 3.12
N GLN A 254 6.71 -18.13 4.45
CA GLN A 254 7.09 -19.31 5.26
C GLN A 254 5.98 -20.35 5.41
N THR A 255 4.70 -19.93 5.44
CA THR A 255 3.58 -20.85 5.70
C THR A 255 2.95 -21.38 4.43
N CYS A 256 2.87 -20.55 3.39
CA CYS A 256 2.12 -20.85 2.19
C CYS A 256 2.95 -20.69 0.91
N ALA A 257 4.23 -20.30 1.01
CA ALA A 257 5.06 -19.93 -0.14
C ALA A 257 4.36 -18.90 -1.05
N PHE A 258 3.63 -17.94 -0.47
CA PHE A 258 2.90 -16.90 -1.19
C PHE A 258 2.68 -15.62 -0.41
N PHE A 259 2.90 -14.53 -1.14
CA PHE A 259 2.51 -13.17 -0.85
C PHE A 259 2.24 -12.48 -2.20
N GLY A 260 1.56 -11.34 -2.19
CA GLY A 260 1.41 -10.54 -3.40
C GLY A 260 2.75 -9.91 -3.79
N PHE A 261 3.17 -10.04 -5.04
CA PHE A 261 4.34 -9.30 -5.54
C PHE A 261 4.07 -7.80 -5.43
N ASN A 262 5.05 -7.03 -4.97
CA ASN A 262 4.89 -5.60 -4.69
C ASN A 262 5.10 -4.71 -5.92
N GLY A 263 5.30 -5.33 -7.09
CA GLY A 263 5.54 -4.63 -8.36
C GLY A 263 6.99 -4.24 -8.61
N THR A 264 7.87 -4.35 -7.62
CA THR A 264 9.27 -3.90 -7.68
C THR A 264 10.11 -4.57 -6.58
N ALA A 265 11.44 -4.43 -6.64
CA ALA A 265 12.42 -5.00 -5.71
C ALA A 265 12.31 -6.53 -5.61
N GLY A 266 11.98 -7.19 -6.72
CA GLY A 266 11.90 -8.64 -6.78
C GLY A 266 12.45 -9.19 -8.09
N VAL A 267 12.93 -10.42 -8.00
CA VAL A 267 13.45 -11.20 -9.12
C VAL A 267 12.44 -12.29 -9.44
N TRP A 268 12.10 -12.40 -10.72
CA TRP A 268 11.25 -13.46 -11.24
C TRP A 268 12.06 -14.42 -12.08
N ARG A 269 11.72 -15.72 -12.00
CA ARG A 269 12.12 -16.68 -13.01
C ARG A 269 11.29 -16.45 -14.27
N LEU A 270 11.93 -16.29 -15.43
CA LEU A 270 11.22 -16.00 -16.68
C LEU A 270 10.28 -17.13 -17.09
N LYS A 271 10.65 -18.39 -16.82
CA LYS A 271 9.76 -19.54 -16.98
C LYS A 271 8.45 -19.39 -16.19
N THR A 272 8.51 -18.89 -14.96
CA THR A 272 7.32 -18.65 -14.12
C THR A 272 6.42 -17.58 -14.72
N LEU A 273 7.00 -16.46 -15.17
CA LEU A 273 6.27 -15.40 -15.88
C LEU A 273 5.53 -15.95 -17.10
N ASN A 274 6.23 -16.72 -17.93
CA ASN A 274 5.69 -17.30 -19.16
C ASN A 274 4.56 -18.29 -18.87
N GLU A 275 4.73 -19.21 -17.91
CA GLU A 275 3.70 -20.18 -17.53
C GLU A 275 2.46 -19.55 -16.87
N ALA A 276 2.64 -18.41 -16.19
CA ALA A 276 1.54 -17.64 -15.64
C ALA A 276 0.78 -16.86 -16.72
N GLY A 277 1.32 -16.74 -17.93
CA GLY A 277 0.75 -15.98 -19.04
C GLY A 277 1.17 -14.51 -19.09
N GLY A 278 2.32 -14.17 -18.50
CA GLY A 278 2.94 -12.84 -18.51
C GLY A 278 2.17 -11.77 -17.74
N TRP A 279 2.49 -10.51 -18.05
CA TRP A 279 1.79 -9.33 -17.51
C TRP A 279 0.41 -9.17 -18.12
N LYS A 280 -0.60 -8.95 -17.28
CA LYS A 280 -1.97 -8.64 -17.69
C LYS A 280 -2.40 -7.31 -17.07
N ASP A 281 -3.00 -6.46 -17.89
CA ASP A 281 -3.42 -5.10 -17.59
C ASP A 281 -4.92 -4.99 -17.23
N ARG A 282 -5.57 -6.13 -16.92
CA ARG A 282 -7.01 -6.21 -16.61
C ARG A 282 -7.43 -5.47 -15.32
N THR A 283 -6.47 -5.07 -14.49
CA THR A 283 -6.62 -4.35 -13.22
C THR A 283 -5.41 -3.47 -12.98
N THR A 284 -5.52 -2.47 -12.11
CA THR A 284 -4.42 -1.60 -11.65
C THR A 284 -3.42 -2.29 -10.70
N VAL A 285 -3.37 -3.62 -10.69
CA VAL A 285 -2.48 -4.42 -9.83
C VAL A 285 -2.00 -5.63 -10.62
N GLU A 286 -1.32 -5.35 -11.74
CA GLU A 286 -0.75 -6.36 -12.63
C GLU A 286 0.23 -7.29 -11.92
N ASP A 287 0.90 -6.77 -10.90
CA ASP A 287 1.87 -7.43 -10.03
C ASP A 287 1.23 -8.51 -9.17
N MET A 288 0.16 -8.16 -8.47
CA MET A 288 -0.62 -9.07 -7.65
C MET A 288 -1.34 -10.10 -8.53
N ASP A 289 -1.85 -9.69 -9.69
CA ASP A 289 -2.48 -10.59 -10.64
C ASP A 289 -1.51 -11.69 -11.12
N LEU A 290 -0.30 -11.29 -11.50
CA LEU A 290 0.77 -12.22 -11.87
C LEU A 290 1.13 -13.14 -10.70
N ALA A 291 1.29 -12.59 -9.50
CA ALA A 291 1.59 -13.35 -8.30
C ALA A 291 0.54 -14.44 -8.02
N VAL A 292 -0.75 -14.10 -8.07
CA VAL A 292 -1.82 -15.07 -7.86
C VAL A 292 -1.78 -16.15 -8.94
N ARG A 293 -1.72 -15.76 -10.23
CA ARG A 293 -1.67 -16.73 -11.35
C ARG A 293 -0.48 -17.68 -11.26
N ALA A 294 0.71 -17.16 -11.02
CA ALA A 294 1.91 -17.97 -10.84
C ALA A 294 1.77 -18.92 -9.64
N SER A 295 1.22 -18.44 -8.52
CA SER A 295 1.00 -19.30 -7.36
C SER A 295 -0.01 -20.42 -7.61
N LEU A 296 -1.09 -20.14 -8.37
CA LEU A 296 -2.06 -21.16 -8.80
C LEU A 296 -1.45 -22.21 -9.75
N LYS A 297 -0.30 -21.93 -10.36
CA LYS A 297 0.47 -22.92 -11.13
C LYS A 297 1.42 -23.76 -10.27
N GLY A 298 1.54 -23.46 -8.98
CA GLY A 298 2.36 -24.21 -8.02
C GLY A 298 3.72 -23.57 -7.68
N TRP A 299 4.04 -22.41 -8.27
CA TRP A 299 5.30 -21.71 -8.02
C TRP A 299 5.38 -21.18 -6.58
N LYS A 300 6.58 -21.30 -5.99
CA LYS A 300 6.88 -20.89 -4.61
C LYS A 300 7.50 -19.50 -4.59
N PHE A 301 7.08 -18.66 -3.64
CA PHE A 301 7.60 -17.31 -3.46
C PHE A 301 8.38 -17.19 -2.15
N VAL A 302 9.55 -16.58 -2.24
CA VAL A 302 10.46 -16.37 -1.11
C VAL A 302 10.58 -14.88 -0.81
N PHE A 303 10.28 -14.50 0.43
CA PHE A 303 10.53 -13.15 0.93
C PHE A 303 11.82 -13.14 1.74
N VAL A 304 12.75 -12.25 1.39
CA VAL A 304 14.07 -12.13 2.03
C VAL A 304 14.15 -10.79 2.75
N ARG A 305 13.88 -10.81 4.06
CA ARG A 305 13.83 -9.61 4.91
C ARG A 305 15.16 -8.89 5.02
N ASP A 306 16.26 -9.64 5.03
CA ASP A 306 17.61 -9.10 5.27
C ASP A 306 18.19 -8.38 4.03
N ILE A 307 17.50 -8.39 2.89
CA ILE A 307 17.83 -7.61 1.68
C ILE A 307 16.88 -6.42 1.63
N GLU A 308 17.43 -5.21 1.71
CA GLU A 308 16.67 -3.96 1.70
C GLU A 308 16.94 -3.19 0.40
N VAL A 309 15.88 -2.69 -0.23
CA VAL A 309 15.97 -1.81 -1.41
C VAL A 309 15.38 -0.45 -1.04
N ILE A 310 16.16 0.61 -1.27
CA ILE A 310 15.77 1.97 -0.89
C ILE A 310 14.69 2.46 -1.86
N SER A 311 13.65 3.13 -1.34
CA SER A 311 12.56 3.73 -2.10
C SER A 311 11.99 5.00 -1.44
N GLU A 312 11.08 5.68 -2.14
CA GLU A 312 10.44 6.91 -1.68
C GLU A 312 8.94 6.74 -1.36
N LEU A 313 8.56 7.21 -0.17
CA LEU A 313 7.16 7.35 0.24
C LEU A 313 6.54 8.59 -0.40
N PRO A 314 5.24 8.56 -0.72
CA PRO A 314 4.51 9.77 -1.10
C PRO A 314 4.58 10.86 -0.02
N SER A 315 5.24 11.97 -0.32
CA SER A 315 5.39 13.10 0.60
C SER A 315 4.18 14.04 0.64
N THR A 316 3.36 14.03 -0.40
CA THR A 316 2.12 14.81 -0.43
C THR A 316 0.89 13.96 -0.13
N PHE A 317 -0.08 14.52 0.60
CA PHE A 317 -1.30 13.78 0.94
C PHE A 317 -2.12 13.43 -0.31
N LYS A 318 -2.09 14.28 -1.34
CA LYS A 318 -2.71 14.01 -2.64
C LYS A 318 -2.11 12.76 -3.29
N ALA A 319 -0.77 12.67 -3.38
CA ALA A 319 -0.07 11.51 -3.92
C ALA A 319 -0.36 10.25 -3.10
N PHE A 320 -0.34 10.35 -1.77
CA PHE A 320 -0.65 9.24 -0.87
C PHE A 320 -2.08 8.71 -1.08
N ARG A 321 -3.09 9.59 -1.20
CA ARG A 321 -4.47 9.18 -1.47
C ARG A 321 -4.62 8.41 -2.79
N TYR A 322 -3.97 8.85 -3.86
CA TYR A 322 -4.01 8.13 -5.14
C TYR A 322 -3.36 6.75 -5.04
N GLN A 323 -2.22 6.66 -4.34
CA GLN A 323 -1.57 5.38 -4.09
C GLN A 323 -2.49 4.44 -3.30
N GLN A 324 -3.06 4.90 -2.17
CA GLN A 324 -3.94 4.09 -1.33
C GLN A 324 -5.24 3.70 -2.04
N HIS A 325 -5.76 4.56 -2.91
CA HIS A 325 -6.90 4.23 -3.76
C HIS A 325 -6.57 3.06 -4.69
N ARG A 326 -5.44 3.11 -5.41
CA ARG A 326 -5.02 2.01 -6.30
C ARG A 326 -4.79 0.71 -5.51
N TRP A 327 -4.10 0.80 -4.38
CA TRP A 327 -3.76 -0.36 -3.53
C TRP A 327 -4.95 -0.97 -2.78
N SER A 328 -6.10 -0.32 -2.76
CA SER A 328 -7.33 -0.86 -2.16
C SER A 328 -8.36 -1.27 -3.21
N CYS A 329 -8.54 -0.45 -4.25
CA CYS A 329 -9.44 -0.71 -5.37
C CYS A 329 -8.94 -1.89 -6.22
N GLY A 330 -7.67 -1.88 -6.62
CA GLY A 330 -7.07 -2.89 -7.47
C GLY A 330 -7.22 -4.31 -6.91
N PRO A 331 -6.76 -4.60 -5.68
CA PRO A 331 -6.89 -5.93 -5.10
C PRO A 331 -8.34 -6.38 -4.90
N SER A 332 -9.25 -5.45 -4.62
CA SER A 332 -10.68 -5.77 -4.45
C SER A 332 -11.34 -6.14 -5.78
N ASN A 333 -11.02 -5.42 -6.87
CA ASN A 333 -11.44 -5.77 -8.23
C ASN A 333 -10.83 -7.11 -8.68
N LEU A 334 -9.53 -7.30 -8.39
CA LEU A 334 -8.83 -8.55 -8.69
C LEU A 334 -9.46 -9.74 -7.97
N PHE A 335 -9.83 -9.57 -6.69
CA PHE A 335 -10.49 -10.61 -5.92
C PHE A 335 -11.76 -11.09 -6.60
N LYS A 336 -12.64 -10.16 -7.01
CA LYS A 336 -13.87 -10.49 -7.73
C LYS A 336 -13.59 -11.26 -9.03
N LYS A 337 -12.60 -10.83 -9.81
CA LYS A 337 -12.25 -11.45 -11.10
C LYS A 337 -11.59 -12.83 -10.95
N MET A 338 -10.84 -13.05 -9.87
CA MET A 338 -10.06 -14.29 -9.68
C MET A 338 -10.66 -15.28 -8.69
N ALA A 339 -11.67 -14.90 -7.88
CA ALA A 339 -12.21 -15.75 -6.82
C ALA A 339 -12.61 -17.15 -7.32
N PHE A 340 -13.31 -17.21 -8.46
CA PHE A 340 -13.72 -18.49 -9.05
C PHE A 340 -12.54 -19.32 -9.57
N GLU A 341 -11.57 -18.68 -10.25
CA GLU A 341 -10.35 -19.33 -10.75
C GLU A 341 -9.52 -19.90 -9.60
N ILE A 342 -9.39 -19.17 -8.49
CA ILE A 342 -8.69 -19.62 -7.29
C ILE A 342 -9.42 -20.80 -6.65
N ALA A 343 -10.75 -20.73 -6.48
CA ALA A 343 -11.54 -21.78 -5.85
C ALA A 343 -11.49 -23.11 -6.62
N THR A 344 -11.53 -23.03 -7.96
CA THR A 344 -11.58 -24.20 -8.85
C THR A 344 -10.21 -24.75 -9.24
N SER A 345 -9.11 -24.09 -8.88
CA SER A 345 -7.76 -24.55 -9.22
C SER A 345 -7.46 -25.93 -8.60
N LYS A 346 -7.05 -26.88 -9.45
CA LYS A 346 -6.67 -28.25 -9.05
C LYS A 346 -5.17 -28.43 -8.81
N LYS A 347 -4.34 -27.48 -9.25
CA LYS A 347 -2.87 -27.57 -9.15
C LYS A 347 -2.33 -27.23 -7.77
N VAL A 348 -3.13 -26.59 -6.92
CA VAL A 348 -2.74 -26.16 -5.58
C VAL A 348 -3.59 -26.83 -4.50
N THR A 349 -3.03 -26.95 -3.30
CA THR A 349 -3.71 -27.56 -2.16
C THR A 349 -4.95 -26.78 -1.76
N LEU A 350 -5.92 -27.44 -1.11
CA LEU A 350 -7.10 -26.78 -0.55
C LEU A 350 -6.71 -25.68 0.45
N TRP A 351 -5.71 -25.95 1.29
CA TRP A 351 -5.18 -24.98 2.24
C TRP A 351 -4.68 -23.70 1.57
N LYS A 352 -3.92 -23.83 0.47
CA LYS A 352 -3.42 -22.69 -0.28
C LYS A 352 -4.56 -21.87 -0.90
N ARG A 353 -5.59 -22.53 -1.43
CA ARG A 353 -6.78 -21.85 -1.98
C ARG A 353 -7.53 -21.09 -0.89
N LEU A 354 -7.75 -21.72 0.27
CA LEU A 354 -8.39 -21.08 1.41
C LEU A 354 -7.59 -19.88 1.90
N TYR A 355 -6.27 -20.01 2.04
CA TYR A 355 -5.39 -18.91 2.42
C TYR A 355 -5.49 -17.73 1.45
N VAL A 356 -5.45 -17.97 0.14
CA VAL A 356 -5.54 -16.89 -0.87
C VAL A 356 -6.91 -16.23 -0.86
N LEU A 357 -8.01 -16.99 -0.81
CA LEU A 357 -9.37 -16.43 -0.83
C LEU A 357 -9.73 -15.74 0.48
N TYR A 358 -9.55 -16.43 1.60
CA TYR A 358 -9.99 -15.97 2.91
C TYR A 358 -8.99 -15.00 3.54
N SER A 359 -7.75 -15.44 3.81
CA SER A 359 -6.78 -14.62 4.53
C SER A 359 -6.24 -13.47 3.66
N PHE A 360 -5.78 -13.77 2.45
CA PHE A 360 -5.13 -12.76 1.60
C PHE A 360 -6.11 -11.76 0.99
N PHE A 361 -7.19 -12.21 0.34
CA PHE A 361 -8.14 -11.29 -0.27
C PHE A 361 -9.23 -10.80 0.69
N LEU A 362 -10.04 -11.69 1.24
CA LEU A 362 -11.20 -11.29 2.04
C LEU A 362 -10.80 -10.54 3.31
N VAL A 363 -9.99 -11.15 4.19
CA VAL A 363 -9.66 -10.53 5.48
C VAL A 363 -8.76 -9.32 5.29
N ARG A 364 -7.63 -9.46 4.59
CA ARG A 364 -6.61 -8.39 4.48
C ARG A 364 -6.96 -7.26 3.51
N LYS A 365 -7.64 -7.53 2.38
CA LYS A 365 -7.92 -6.49 1.36
C LYS A 365 -9.34 -5.94 1.38
N VAL A 366 -10.28 -6.65 2.01
CA VAL A 366 -11.69 -6.22 2.10
C VAL A 366 -12.09 -5.90 3.54
N VAL A 367 -12.10 -6.90 4.43
CA VAL A 367 -12.60 -6.76 5.81
C VAL A 367 -11.79 -5.73 6.58
N ALA A 368 -10.46 -5.78 6.52
CA ALA A 368 -9.58 -4.85 7.24
C ALA A 368 -9.87 -3.38 6.91
N HIS A 369 -10.16 -3.06 5.64
CA HIS A 369 -10.50 -1.70 5.24
C HIS A 369 -11.89 -1.31 5.73
N ILE A 370 -12.90 -2.16 5.45
CA ILE A 370 -14.30 -1.88 5.75
C ILE A 370 -14.53 -1.75 7.25
N VAL A 371 -14.05 -2.71 8.05
CA VAL A 371 -14.33 -2.72 9.50
C VAL A 371 -13.68 -1.54 10.21
N THR A 372 -12.47 -1.16 9.80
CA THR A 372 -11.74 -0.05 10.44
C THR A 372 -12.51 1.26 10.31
N PHE A 373 -13.04 1.56 9.12
CA PHE A 373 -13.87 2.76 8.93
C PHE A 373 -15.29 2.58 9.48
N ALA A 374 -16.00 1.52 9.05
CA ALA A 374 -17.40 1.34 9.38
C ALA A 374 -17.61 1.19 10.89
N PHE A 375 -16.77 0.41 11.59
CA PHE A 375 -16.96 0.21 13.01
C PHE A 375 -16.56 1.45 13.82
N TYR A 376 -15.33 1.94 13.63
CA TYR A 376 -14.76 2.95 14.51
C TYR A 376 -15.10 4.40 14.14
N CYS A 377 -15.50 4.67 12.89
CA CYS A 377 -15.86 6.03 12.44
C CYS A 377 -17.35 6.23 12.17
N VAL A 378 -18.15 5.15 12.12
CA VAL A 378 -19.60 5.24 11.83
C VAL A 378 -20.44 4.55 12.89
N VAL A 379 -20.34 3.23 13.04
CA VAL A 379 -21.22 2.43 13.90
C VAL A 379 -21.02 2.79 15.38
N LEU A 380 -19.78 2.85 15.87
CA LEU A 380 -19.50 3.20 17.27
C LEU A 380 -20.02 4.62 17.61
N PRO A 381 -19.72 5.68 16.83
CA PRO A 381 -20.35 7.00 17.03
C PRO A 381 -21.88 6.98 16.97
N LEU A 382 -22.51 6.16 16.11
CA LEU A 382 -23.97 6.04 16.09
C LEU A 382 -24.54 5.39 17.35
N THR A 383 -23.83 4.43 17.95
CA THR A 383 -24.30 3.78 19.20
C THR A 383 -24.40 4.74 20.38
N VAL A 384 -23.58 5.80 20.40
CA VAL A 384 -23.68 6.88 21.38
C VAL A 384 -25.04 7.58 21.32
N LEU A 385 -25.60 7.75 20.12
CA LEU A 385 -26.90 8.40 19.92
C LEU A 385 -28.08 7.47 20.23
N VAL A 386 -27.83 6.17 20.40
CA VAL A 386 -28.81 5.10 20.58
C VAL A 386 -28.38 4.21 21.76
N PRO A 387 -28.55 4.68 23.02
CA PRO A 387 -28.03 4.00 24.21
C PRO A 387 -28.62 2.60 24.45
N GLU A 388 -29.70 2.23 23.77
CA GLU A 388 -30.29 0.88 23.78
C GLU A 388 -29.43 -0.17 23.04
N VAL A 389 -28.40 0.28 22.31
CA VAL A 389 -27.45 -0.57 21.60
C VAL A 389 -26.11 -0.51 22.31
N GLU A 390 -25.81 -1.53 23.09
CA GLU A 390 -24.54 -1.67 23.76
C GLU A 390 -23.50 -2.32 22.85
N VAL A 391 -22.25 -1.84 22.95
CA VAL A 391 -21.10 -2.42 22.26
C VAL A 391 -20.18 -3.01 23.32
N PRO A 392 -19.78 -4.30 23.20
CA PRO A 392 -18.96 -4.93 24.22
C PRO A 392 -17.54 -4.36 24.26
N LEU A 393 -16.99 -4.23 25.48
CA LEU A 393 -15.68 -3.64 25.72
C LEU A 393 -14.54 -4.34 24.96
N TRP A 394 -14.62 -5.65 24.80
CA TRP A 394 -13.61 -6.41 24.05
C TRP A 394 -13.50 -6.00 22.59
N GLY A 395 -14.62 -5.58 21.97
CA GLY A 395 -14.66 -5.14 20.58
C GLY A 395 -14.09 -3.73 20.40
N VAL A 396 -14.35 -2.85 21.37
CA VAL A 396 -13.95 -1.43 21.29
C VAL A 396 -12.54 -1.17 21.81
N VAL A 397 -12.07 -1.95 22.78
CA VAL A 397 -10.79 -1.70 23.46
C VAL A 397 -9.81 -2.85 23.25
N TYR A 398 -10.14 -4.07 23.64
CA TYR A 398 -9.15 -5.15 23.68
C TYR A 398 -8.65 -5.57 22.30
N ILE A 399 -9.56 -5.88 21.37
CA ILE A 399 -9.20 -6.25 20.00
C ILE A 399 -8.34 -5.17 19.31
N PRO A 400 -8.80 -3.91 19.18
CA PRO A 400 -8.02 -2.89 18.49
C PRO A 400 -6.70 -2.59 19.21
N SER A 401 -6.66 -2.64 20.55
CA SER A 401 -5.41 -2.42 21.29
C SER A 401 -4.37 -3.50 20.97
N VAL A 402 -4.77 -4.77 20.96
CA VAL A 402 -3.86 -5.87 20.61
C VAL A 402 -3.40 -5.76 19.15
N ILE A 403 -4.31 -5.50 18.21
CA ILE A 403 -3.95 -5.30 16.79
C ILE A 403 -2.97 -4.13 16.65
N THR A 404 -3.23 -3.03 17.34
CA THR A 404 -2.37 -1.83 17.33
C THR A 404 -0.98 -2.14 17.87
N ILE A 405 -0.88 -2.87 18.99
CA ILE A 405 0.40 -3.26 19.58
C ILE A 405 1.18 -4.19 18.64
N LEU A 406 0.52 -5.21 18.08
CA LEU A 406 1.13 -6.14 17.13
C LEU A 406 1.70 -5.42 15.90
N ASN A 407 1.01 -4.37 15.43
CA ASN A 407 1.50 -3.55 14.32
C ASN A 407 2.64 -2.62 14.76
N ALA A 408 2.50 -1.94 15.90
CA ALA A 408 3.41 -0.91 16.34
C ALA A 408 4.79 -1.46 16.77
N ILE A 409 4.85 -2.70 17.28
CA ILE A 409 6.11 -3.39 17.62
C ILE A 409 7.05 -3.50 16.41
N GLU A 410 6.53 -3.50 15.20
CA GLU A 410 7.33 -3.56 13.96
C GLU A 410 8.08 -2.26 13.65
N THR A 411 7.77 -1.17 14.36
CA THR A 411 8.48 0.10 14.25
C THR A 411 8.74 0.69 15.64
N PRO A 412 9.66 0.10 16.44
CA PRO A 412 9.89 0.52 17.83
C PRO A 412 10.23 2.00 17.98
N ARG A 413 10.96 2.57 17.00
CA ARG A 413 11.37 3.98 16.97
C ARG A 413 10.19 4.96 16.94
N SER A 414 9.01 4.51 16.52
CA SER A 414 7.81 5.34 16.34
C SER A 414 6.69 4.98 17.33
N LEU A 415 6.97 4.20 18.38
CA LEU A 415 5.95 3.81 19.38
C LEU A 415 5.27 5.00 20.07
N HIS A 416 6.00 6.10 20.25
CA HIS A 416 5.47 7.34 20.81
C HIS A 416 4.40 8.01 19.92
N LEU A 417 4.28 7.59 18.65
CA LEU A 417 3.31 8.12 17.68
C LEU A 417 2.06 7.27 17.52
N VAL A 418 1.91 6.17 18.28
CA VAL A 418 0.84 5.18 18.09
C VAL A 418 -0.55 5.80 18.12
N VAL A 419 -0.82 6.74 19.03
CA VAL A 419 -2.13 7.40 19.13
C VAL A 419 -2.44 8.20 17.86
N PHE A 420 -1.47 8.98 17.36
CA PHE A 420 -1.61 9.75 16.12
C PHE A 420 -1.77 8.82 14.92
N TRP A 421 -0.99 7.73 14.89
CA TRP A 421 -1.04 6.73 13.84
C TRP A 421 -2.42 6.06 13.76
N VAL A 422 -3.01 5.65 14.88
CA VAL A 422 -4.35 5.05 14.92
C VAL A 422 -5.40 5.99 14.34
N VAL A 423 -5.46 7.24 14.79
CA VAL A 423 -6.47 8.18 14.29
C VAL A 423 -6.24 8.57 12.83
N PHE A 424 -4.98 8.63 12.38
CA PHE A 424 -4.64 8.83 10.98
C PHE A 424 -5.05 7.63 10.11
N GLU A 425 -4.79 6.40 10.56
CA GLU A 425 -5.19 5.18 9.87
C GLU A 425 -6.71 5.04 9.76
N ASN A 426 -7.47 5.55 10.73
CA ASN A 426 -8.92 5.63 10.67
C ASN A 426 -9.42 6.63 9.61
N VAL A 427 -8.76 7.78 9.45
CA VAL A 427 -9.05 8.70 8.33
C VAL A 427 -8.73 8.01 7.00
N MET A 428 -7.57 7.34 6.91
CA MET A 428 -7.18 6.62 5.69
C MET A 428 -8.09 5.42 5.40
N ALA A 429 -8.67 4.79 6.42
CA ALA A 429 -9.64 3.71 6.26
C ALA A 429 -10.90 4.18 5.52
N MET A 430 -11.30 5.45 5.62
CA MET A 430 -12.38 6.02 4.80
C MET A 430 -12.03 5.93 3.31
N HIS A 431 -10.83 6.39 2.93
CA HIS A 431 -10.36 6.34 1.54
C HIS A 431 -10.22 4.91 1.03
N ARG A 432 -9.65 4.02 1.84
CA ARG A 432 -9.49 2.61 1.50
C ARG A 432 -10.83 1.88 1.39
N THR A 433 -11.78 2.15 2.28
CA THR A 433 -13.15 1.59 2.21
C THR A 433 -13.86 2.02 0.94
N LYS A 434 -13.83 3.32 0.62
CA LYS A 434 -14.40 3.85 -0.62
C LYS A 434 -13.80 3.15 -1.84
N ALA A 435 -12.46 3.04 -1.90
CA ALA A 435 -11.74 2.39 -2.99
C ALA A 435 -12.05 0.88 -3.09
N THR A 436 -12.13 0.17 -1.95
CA THR A 436 -12.52 -1.25 -1.90
C THR A 436 -13.93 -1.46 -2.44
N ILE A 437 -14.91 -0.65 -2.04
CA ILE A 437 -16.29 -0.73 -2.55
C ILE A 437 -16.32 -0.47 -4.05
N ILE A 438 -15.63 0.57 -4.52
CA ILE A 438 -15.46 0.88 -5.95
C ILE A 438 -14.91 -0.33 -6.72
N GLY A 439 -13.85 -0.96 -6.19
CA GLY A 439 -13.22 -2.13 -6.80
C GLY A 439 -14.13 -3.35 -6.85
N LEU A 440 -14.88 -3.65 -5.77
CA LEU A 440 -15.82 -4.78 -5.72
C LEU A 440 -17.02 -4.58 -6.65
N LEU A 441 -17.57 -3.36 -6.69
CA LEU A 441 -18.75 -3.06 -7.52
C LEU A 441 -18.40 -2.73 -8.98
N GLU A 442 -17.12 -2.55 -9.29
CA GLU A 442 -16.63 -2.11 -10.61
C GLU A 442 -17.25 -0.77 -11.08
N ILE A 443 -17.46 0.17 -10.16
CA ILE A 443 -18.11 1.45 -10.45
C ILE A 443 -17.08 2.58 -10.56
N GLY A 444 -17.13 3.38 -11.64
CA GLY A 444 -16.34 4.61 -11.76
C GLY A 444 -14.86 4.37 -12.10
N ARG A 445 -13.95 5.02 -11.37
CA ARG A 445 -12.50 5.12 -11.65
C ARG A 445 -11.70 3.85 -11.27
N VAL A 446 -12.21 2.68 -11.60
CA VAL A 446 -11.65 1.38 -11.16
C VAL A 446 -10.32 1.05 -11.86
N ASN A 447 -10.20 1.45 -13.13
CA ASN A 447 -9.01 1.21 -13.94
C ASN A 447 -8.17 2.48 -14.17
N GLU A 448 -8.48 3.59 -13.48
CA GLU A 448 -7.72 4.83 -13.66
C GLU A 448 -6.36 4.72 -12.96
N TRP A 449 -5.28 4.81 -13.74
CA TRP A 449 -3.92 4.88 -13.23
C TRP A 449 -3.45 6.33 -13.20
N VAL A 450 -3.28 6.86 -11.98
CA VAL A 450 -2.67 8.17 -11.74
C VAL A 450 -1.27 7.94 -11.19
N VAL A 451 -0.27 8.50 -11.86
CA VAL A 451 1.13 8.41 -11.44
C VAL A 451 1.32 9.19 -10.14
N THR A 452 2.07 8.58 -9.23
CA THR A 452 2.37 9.14 -7.93
C THR A 452 3.68 9.92 -8.07
N GLU A 453 3.58 11.25 -8.09
CA GLU A 453 4.72 12.15 -8.23
C GLU A 453 5.80 11.84 -7.18
N LYS A 454 7.06 11.76 -7.64
CA LYS A 454 8.26 11.52 -6.86
C LYS A 454 9.07 12.80 -6.76
N LEU A 455 9.81 12.96 -5.66
CA LEU A 455 10.47 14.22 -5.34
C LEU A 455 11.98 14.10 -5.34
N GLY A 456 12.52 12.87 -5.41
CA GLY A 456 13.96 12.65 -5.41
C GLY A 456 14.60 12.91 -4.06
N ASP A 457 13.86 12.79 -2.95
CA ASP A 457 14.39 12.98 -1.60
C ASP A 457 15.54 12.02 -1.26
N ALA A 458 15.66 10.88 -1.95
CA ALA A 458 16.82 10.00 -1.83
C ALA A 458 18.14 10.65 -2.34
N LEU A 459 18.08 11.76 -3.08
CA LEU A 459 19.24 12.55 -3.52
C LEU A 459 19.91 13.33 -2.39
N LYS A 460 19.30 13.46 -1.21
CA LYS A 460 19.84 14.30 -0.13
C LYS A 460 20.92 13.52 0.65
N PRO A 461 22.23 13.80 0.48
CA PRO A 461 23.24 13.21 1.34
C PRO A 461 23.00 13.65 2.79
N LYS A 462 23.19 12.73 3.74
CA LYS A 462 23.28 13.08 5.16
C LYS A 462 24.43 14.06 5.36
N ALA A 463 24.08 15.34 5.52
CA ALA A 463 24.92 16.47 5.94
C ALA A 463 26.45 16.27 5.77
N SER A 464 26.98 16.63 4.60
CA SER A 464 28.38 17.04 4.45
C SER A 464 28.43 18.44 3.89
N ASN A 465 29.03 19.36 4.66
CA ASN A 465 29.23 20.76 4.32
C ASN A 465 30.00 20.91 3.00
N THR A 466 29.31 21.21 1.91
CA THR A 466 29.93 21.82 0.73
C THR A 466 28.96 22.71 -0.01
N VAL A 467 29.50 23.83 -0.47
CA VAL A 467 28.90 25.08 -0.95
C VAL A 467 27.74 24.91 -1.95
N PRO A 468 26.67 25.73 -1.86
CA PRO A 468 25.53 25.62 -2.77
C PRO A 468 25.89 26.12 -4.18
N LEU A 469 25.81 25.23 -5.17
CA LEU A 469 25.74 25.62 -6.58
C LEU A 469 24.35 26.23 -6.87
N LEU A 470 24.35 27.37 -7.56
CA LEU A 470 23.19 28.20 -7.87
C LEU A 470 22.00 27.37 -8.38
N SER A 471 20.97 27.22 -7.54
CA SER A 471 19.63 26.81 -7.99
C SER A 471 18.71 28.03 -8.08
N SER A 472 18.04 28.12 -9.22
CA SER A 472 17.06 29.13 -9.63
C SER A 472 16.09 29.59 -8.54
N ALA A 473 15.78 30.88 -8.58
CA ALA A 473 14.87 31.58 -7.68
C ALA A 473 13.50 30.89 -7.54
N PRO A 474 12.88 30.90 -6.34
CA PRO A 474 11.57 30.31 -6.15
C PRO A 474 10.52 31.11 -6.92
N VAL A 475 9.84 30.44 -7.86
CA VAL A 475 8.58 30.94 -8.43
C VAL A 475 7.58 31.09 -7.28
N LYS A 476 7.34 32.32 -6.83
CA LYS A 476 6.20 32.67 -5.99
C LYS A 476 4.93 32.35 -6.77
N LYS A 477 4.31 31.19 -6.51
CA LYS A 477 2.91 30.98 -6.92
C LYS A 477 2.01 31.78 -5.98
N SER A 478 1.64 32.95 -6.47
CA SER A 478 0.60 33.84 -5.94
C SER A 478 -0.75 33.10 -5.80
N GLY A 479 -1.43 33.30 -4.66
CA GLY A 479 -2.88 33.08 -4.50
C GLY A 479 -3.40 31.63 -4.52
N TRP A 480 -3.09 30.82 -3.50
CA TRP A 480 -3.81 29.55 -3.26
C TRP A 480 -4.94 29.82 -2.27
N THR A 481 -6.20 29.65 -2.68
CA THR A 481 -7.32 29.91 -1.78
C THR A 481 -7.48 28.75 -0.78
N ILE A 482 -7.81 29.05 0.48
CA ILE A 482 -8.06 28.03 1.53
C ILE A 482 -9.11 27.00 1.06
N TRP A 483 -10.07 27.42 0.25
CA TRP A 483 -11.14 26.60 -0.30
C TRP A 483 -10.66 25.50 -1.25
N GLU A 484 -9.57 25.69 -1.99
CA GLU A 484 -8.99 24.67 -2.90
C GLU A 484 -8.28 23.54 -2.15
N ARG A 485 -7.98 23.73 -0.86
CA ARG A 485 -7.30 22.74 0.00
C ARG A 485 -8.26 21.87 0.80
N LEU A 486 -9.55 22.23 0.84
CA LEU A 486 -10.52 21.52 1.67
C LEU A 486 -10.88 20.17 1.06
N ASN A 487 -10.73 19.11 1.86
CA ASN A 487 -11.24 17.79 1.52
C ASN A 487 -12.63 17.62 2.16
N GLY A 488 -13.67 17.81 1.35
CA GLY A 488 -15.06 17.90 1.83
C GLY A 488 -15.59 16.65 2.53
N LEU A 489 -15.18 15.45 2.11
CA LEU A 489 -15.64 14.20 2.75
C LEU A 489 -15.10 14.07 4.18
N GLU A 490 -13.84 14.42 4.35
CA GLU A 490 -13.15 14.44 5.64
C GLU A 490 -13.77 15.49 6.56
N MET A 491 -14.17 16.66 6.04
CA MET A 491 -14.92 17.68 6.79
C MET A 491 -16.28 17.17 7.24
N ILE A 492 -17.06 16.53 6.36
CA ILE A 492 -18.37 15.97 6.70
C ILE A 492 -18.24 14.91 7.79
N ALA A 493 -17.28 13.99 7.65
CA ALA A 493 -16.99 12.98 8.67
C ALA A 493 -16.56 13.62 10.00
N GLY A 494 -15.71 14.66 9.95
CA GLY A 494 -15.29 15.42 11.13
C GLY A 494 -16.46 16.07 11.87
N VAL A 495 -17.40 16.71 11.14
CA VAL A 495 -18.62 17.31 11.72
C VAL A 495 -19.51 16.25 12.35
N PHE A 496 -19.73 15.12 11.67
CA PHE A 496 -20.51 14.00 12.19
C PHE A 496 -19.91 13.45 13.49
N LEU A 497 -18.60 13.21 13.51
CA LEU A 497 -17.89 12.72 14.69
C LEU A 497 -17.89 13.74 15.82
N LEU A 498 -17.69 15.02 15.52
CA LEU A 498 -17.76 16.10 16.52
C LEU A 498 -19.13 16.15 17.17
N PHE A 499 -20.20 16.04 16.38
CA PHE A 499 -21.57 15.97 16.89
C PHE A 499 -21.76 14.77 17.83
N CYS A 500 -21.38 13.57 17.41
CA CYS A 500 -21.52 12.37 18.24
C CYS A 500 -20.66 12.44 19.50
N GLY A 501 -19.41 12.89 19.39
CA GLY A 501 -18.49 13.02 20.52
C GLY A 501 -18.94 14.08 21.53
N SER A 502 -19.49 15.20 21.05
CA SER A 502 -20.08 16.22 21.93
C SER A 502 -21.32 15.69 22.64
N TYR A 503 -22.16 14.92 21.94
CA TYR A 503 -23.31 14.27 22.56
C TYR A 503 -22.88 13.28 23.65
N ASP A 504 -21.90 12.42 23.39
CA ASP A 504 -21.39 11.46 24.40
C ASP A 504 -20.76 12.17 25.59
N PHE A 505 -20.10 13.32 25.38
CA PHE A 505 -19.52 14.10 26.48
C PHE A 505 -20.58 14.60 27.47
N PHE A 506 -21.74 15.05 26.98
CA PHE A 506 -22.80 15.59 27.84
C PHE A 506 -23.77 14.52 28.37
N TYR A 507 -24.05 13.48 27.59
CA TYR A 507 -25.14 12.53 27.85
C TYR A 507 -24.69 11.06 27.89
N GLY A 508 -23.45 10.78 27.49
CA GLY A 508 -22.90 9.43 27.42
C GLY A 508 -22.55 8.85 28.78
N LYS A 509 -22.46 7.51 28.82
CA LYS A 509 -22.09 6.75 30.02
C LYS A 509 -20.75 6.03 29.90
N ASN A 510 -20.25 5.84 28.68
CA ASN A 510 -19.12 4.94 28.38
C ASN A 510 -17.82 5.68 28.03
N TYR A 511 -17.78 7.00 28.19
CA TYR A 511 -16.61 7.86 27.94
C TYR A 511 -16.00 7.70 26.53
N PHE A 512 -16.79 7.29 25.53
CA PHE A 512 -16.34 7.13 24.14
C PHE A 512 -15.97 8.47 23.51
N PHE A 513 -16.45 9.59 24.05
CA PHE A 513 -16.11 10.95 23.60
C PHE A 513 -14.60 11.19 23.51
N ILE A 514 -13.78 10.58 24.38
CA ILE A 514 -12.32 10.76 24.36
C ILE A 514 -11.77 10.32 23.00
N TYR A 515 -12.17 9.12 22.56
CA TYR A 515 -11.77 8.57 21.28
C TYR A 515 -12.45 9.31 20.11
N ILE A 516 -13.77 9.55 20.19
CA ILE A 516 -14.55 10.14 19.10
C ILE A 516 -14.12 11.58 18.81
N LEU A 517 -13.86 12.39 19.84
CA LEU A 517 -13.40 13.78 19.67
C LEU A 517 -11.97 13.82 19.11
N LEU A 518 -11.09 12.93 19.55
CA LEU A 518 -9.74 12.82 18.98
C LEU A 518 -9.80 12.43 17.50
N GLN A 519 -10.69 11.50 17.15
CA GLN A 519 -10.93 11.11 15.76
C GLN A 519 -11.49 12.29 14.94
N ALA A 520 -12.44 13.06 15.49
CA ALA A 520 -12.97 14.26 14.85
C ALA A 520 -11.86 15.26 14.54
N ILE A 521 -10.95 15.52 15.49
CA ILE A 521 -9.79 16.40 15.29
C ILE A 521 -8.92 15.89 14.13
N ALA A 522 -8.62 14.59 14.06
CA ALA A 522 -7.84 14.02 12.97
C ALA A 522 -8.50 14.23 11.60
N PHE A 523 -9.82 14.01 11.50
CA PHE A 523 -10.59 14.30 10.27
C PHE A 523 -10.58 15.79 9.92
N PHE A 524 -10.66 16.70 10.90
CA PHE A 524 -10.53 18.13 10.66
C PHE A 524 -9.13 18.52 10.16
N VAL A 525 -8.06 18.01 10.79
CA VAL A 525 -6.68 18.31 10.38
C VAL A 525 -6.41 17.87 8.94
N VAL A 526 -6.84 16.66 8.58
CA VAL A 526 -6.69 16.15 7.21
C VAL A 526 -7.60 16.90 6.23
N GLY A 527 -8.85 17.18 6.62
CA GLY A 527 -9.82 17.79 5.74
C GLY A 527 -9.65 19.29 5.54
N LEU A 528 -9.00 20.01 6.46
CA LEU A 528 -8.52 21.38 6.24
C LEU A 528 -7.33 21.43 5.27
N GLY A 529 -6.76 20.28 4.94
CA GLY A 529 -5.68 20.15 3.98
C GLY A 529 -4.33 20.61 4.52
N TYR A 530 -4.05 20.44 5.82
CA TYR A 530 -2.74 20.77 6.41
C TYR A 530 -1.72 19.63 6.32
N VAL A 531 -2.15 18.40 6.02
CA VAL A 531 -1.30 17.21 5.96
C VAL A 531 -0.62 17.09 4.59
N GLY A 532 0.69 16.85 4.56
CA GLY A 532 1.45 16.60 3.33
C GLY A 532 1.38 17.76 2.32
N THR A 533 1.46 18.99 2.81
CA THR A 533 1.37 20.24 1.99
C THR A 533 2.71 20.81 1.59
N PHE A 534 3.76 20.49 2.34
CA PHE A 534 5.11 20.94 2.08
C PHE A 534 5.90 19.76 1.52
N VAL A 535 6.51 19.98 0.36
CA VAL A 535 7.67 19.22 -0.08
C VAL A 535 8.87 19.95 0.50
N PRO A 536 9.58 19.41 1.50
CA PRO A 536 10.84 19.97 1.94
C PRO A 536 11.78 19.93 0.74
N LYS A 537 12.29 21.11 0.35
CA LYS A 537 13.30 21.20 -0.71
C LYS A 537 14.58 20.48 -0.31
#